data_AF-A0A2U1S241-F1
#
_entry.id   AF-A0A2U1S241-F1
#
_cell.length_a   1.000
_cell.length_b   1.000
_cell.length_c   1.000
_cell.angle_alpha   90.00
_cell.angle_beta   90.00
_cell.angle_gamma   90.00
#
_symmetry.space_group_name_H-M   'P 1'
#
loop_
_entity.id
_entity.type
_entity.pdbx_description
1 polymer ?
#
loop_
_entity_poly.entity_id
_entity_poly.type
_entity_poly.pdbx_seq_one_letter_code
_entity_poly.pdbx_strand_id
1 'polypeptide(L)'
;LVCKGMPFRQAHEVVGILVGSALARRCRLEELSLKELQTASPLLEKDVFAYIALEACIERRTAVGGTATGAVKKAISAAKTRLRSR
;
A
#
# COMPACT_ATOMS: atom_id res chain seq x y z
N LEU A 1 3.46 4.78 7.83
CA LEU A 1 4.73 5.14 8.50
C LEU A 1 5.40 6.35 7.86
N VAL A 2 5.85 6.28 6.60
CA VAL A 2 6.45 7.47 5.93
C VAL A 2 5.49 8.65 5.84
N CYS A 3 4.23 8.39 5.46
CA CYS A 3 3.18 9.42 5.49
C CYS A 3 2.87 9.98 6.89
N LYS A 4 3.31 9.29 7.96
CA LYS A 4 3.18 9.72 9.36
C LYS A 4 4.48 10.35 9.90
N GLY A 5 5.41 10.75 9.02
CA GLY A 5 6.64 11.47 9.37
C GLY A 5 7.86 10.60 9.67
N MET A 6 7.74 9.27 9.68
CA MET A 6 8.88 8.38 9.92
C MET A 6 9.82 8.34 8.68
N PRO A 7 11.14 8.49 8.84
CA PRO A 7 12.10 8.33 7.75
C PRO A 7 11.96 6.98 7.05
N PHE A 8 12.14 6.96 5.72
CA PHE A 8 11.90 5.76 4.90
C PHE A 8 12.66 4.52 5.38
N ARG A 9 13.94 4.66 5.73
CA ARG A 9 14.77 3.53 6.19
C ARG A 9 14.21 2.89 7.46
N GLN A 10 13.80 3.71 8.44
CA GLN A 10 13.20 3.24 9.69
C GLN A 10 11.83 2.60 9.42
N ALA A 11 11.01 3.22 8.56
CA ALA A 11 9.72 2.66 8.18
C ALA A 11 9.88 1.29 7.50
N HIS A 12 10.87 1.14 6.63
CA HIS A 12 11.17 -0.12 5.95
C HIS A 12 11.64 -1.20 6.94
N GLU A 13 12.47 -0.84 7.93
CA GLU A 13 12.93 -1.75 8.98
C GLU A 13 11.76 -2.26 9.85
N VAL A 14 10.87 -1.38 10.30
CA VAL A 14 9.66 -1.73 11.05
C VAL A 14 8.79 -2.72 10.25
N VAL A 15 8.57 -2.46 8.96
CA VAL A 15 7.81 -3.38 8.09
C VAL A 15 8.52 -4.73 7.95
N GLY A 16 9.85 -4.75 7.84
CA GLY A 16 10.63 -5.99 7.78
C GLY A 16 10.42 -6.89 9.00
N ILE A 17 10.41 -6.31 10.20
CA ILE A 17 10.13 -7.03 11.45
C ILE A 17 8.72 -7.64 11.43
N LEU A 18 7.72 -6.86 11.00
CA LEU A 18 6.33 -7.31 10.93
C LEU A 18 6.13 -8.45 9.92
N VAL A 19 6.75 -8.35 8.74
CA VAL A 19 6.73 -9.42 7.74
C VAL A 19 7.41 -10.68 8.27
N GLY A 20 8.54 -10.54 8.97
CA GLY A 20 9.20 -11.66 9.64
C GLY A 20 8.31 -12.36 10.67
N SER A 21 7.58 -11.57 11.48
CA SER A 21 6.61 -12.09 12.45
C SER A 21 5.43 -12.83 11.78
N ALA A 22 4.87 -12.25 10.71
CA ALA A 22 3.80 -12.89 9.94
C ALA A 22 4.26 -14.21 9.30
N LEU A 23 5.47 -14.24 8.73
CA LEU A 23 6.06 -15.45 8.15
C LEU A 23 6.28 -16.55 9.20
N ALA A 24 6.81 -16.20 10.38
CA ALA A 24 7.03 -17.15 11.47
C ALA A 24 5.70 -17.79 11.94
N ARG A 25 4.60 -17.03 11.87
CA ARG A 25 3.24 -17.49 12.23
C ARG A 25 2.47 -18.11 11.07
N ARG A 26 3.04 -18.13 9.86
CA ARG A 26 2.38 -18.58 8.62
C ARG A 26 1.03 -17.89 8.37
N CYS A 27 0.95 -16.60 8.68
CA CYS A 27 -0.22 -15.77 8.42
C CYS A 27 0.12 -14.61 7.49
N ARG A 28 -0.92 -13.95 6.98
CA ARG A 28 -0.78 -12.72 6.18
C ARG A 28 -0.55 -11.52 7.10
N LEU A 29 0.10 -10.47 6.58
CA LEU A 29 0.34 -9.23 7.33
C LEU A 29 -0.97 -8.60 7.85
N GLU A 30 -2.04 -8.69 7.06
CA GLU A 30 -3.39 -8.22 7.40
C GLU A 30 -4.05 -8.99 8.54
N GLU A 31 -3.57 -10.20 8.84
CA GLU A 31 -4.10 -11.06 9.89
C GLU A 31 -3.44 -10.80 11.26
N LEU A 32 -2.40 -9.97 11.30
CA LEU A 32 -1.82 -9.49 12.55
C LEU A 32 -2.79 -8.54 13.25
N SER A 33 -2.98 -8.73 14.55
CA SER A 33 -3.81 -7.83 15.35
C SER A 33 -3.16 -6.45 15.47
N LEU A 34 -3.97 -5.42 15.72
CA LEU A 34 -3.44 -4.07 15.95
C LEU A 34 -2.40 -4.02 17.06
N LYS A 35 -2.60 -4.79 18.14
CA LYS A 35 -1.64 -4.86 19.25
C LYS A 35 -0.28 -5.38 18.78
N GLU A 36 -0.27 -6.40 17.93
CA GLU A 36 0.95 -6.98 17.36
C GLU A 36 1.62 -6.03 16.36
N LEU A 37 0.85 -5.26 15.59
CA LEU A 37 1.42 -4.21 14.74
C LEU A 37 2.07 -3.11 15.60
N GLN A 38 1.42 -2.73 16.71
CA GLN A 38 1.89 -1.69 17.62
C GLN A 38 3.16 -2.07 18.39
N THR A 39 3.47 -3.35 18.56
CA THR A 39 4.76 -3.76 19.17
C THR A 39 5.95 -3.35 18.31
N ALA A 40 5.78 -3.24 16.99
CA ALA A 40 6.83 -2.80 16.07
C ALA A 40 6.91 -1.26 15.95
N SER A 41 5.78 -0.55 16.07
CA SER A 41 5.77 0.91 16.12
C SER A 41 4.47 1.48 16.69
N PRO A 42 4.53 2.47 17.61
CA PRO A 42 3.34 3.13 18.14
C PRO A 42 2.60 3.98 17.09
N LEU A 43 3.24 4.29 15.94
CA LEU A 43 2.61 5.04 14.84
C LEU A 43 1.60 4.19 14.04
N LEU A 44 1.55 2.88 14.27
CA LEU A 44 0.60 1.97 13.62
C LEU A 44 -0.71 2.00 14.41
N GLU A 45 -1.75 2.55 13.78
CA GLU A 45 -3.08 2.68 14.36
C GLU A 45 -4.08 1.88 13.52
N LYS A 46 -5.37 1.91 13.87
CA LYS A 46 -6.43 1.17 13.16
C LYS A 46 -6.49 1.49 11.66
N ASP A 47 -6.02 2.66 11.24
CA ASP A 47 -5.96 3.08 9.85
C ASP A 47 -5.06 2.18 8.99
N VAL A 48 -4.09 1.47 9.60
CA VAL A 48 -3.15 0.60 8.88
C VAL A 48 -3.85 -0.44 8.02
N PHE A 49 -4.94 -1.04 8.47
CA PHE A 49 -5.67 -2.08 7.74
C PHE A 49 -6.25 -1.55 6.42
N ALA A 50 -6.69 -0.29 6.41
CA ALA A 50 -7.13 0.37 5.19
C ALA A 50 -5.97 0.67 4.23
N TYR A 51 -4.73 0.74 4.72
CA TYR A 51 -3.55 1.02 3.90
C TYR A 51 -2.96 -0.25 3.26
N ILE A 52 -3.07 -1.39 3.95
CA ILE A 52 -2.50 -2.67 3.48
C ILE A 52 -3.51 -3.52 2.72
N ALA A 53 -4.81 -3.18 2.74
CA ALA A 53 -5.81 -3.82 1.90
C ALA A 53 -5.43 -3.78 0.42
N LEU A 54 -5.74 -4.87 -0.30
CA LEU A 54 -5.35 -5.05 -1.70
C LEU A 54 -5.89 -3.93 -2.61
N GLU A 55 -7.17 -3.61 -2.45
CA GLU A 55 -7.86 -2.59 -3.24
C GLU A 55 -7.22 -1.21 -3.01
N ALA A 56 -6.90 -0.90 -1.75
CA ALA A 56 -6.21 0.33 -1.40
C ALA A 56 -4.79 0.38 -1.97
N CYS A 57 -4.07 -0.75 -1.98
CA CYS A 57 -2.74 -0.83 -2.59
C CYS A 57 -2.78 -0.50 -4.10
N ILE A 58 -3.82 -0.96 -4.81
CA ILE A 58 -4.01 -0.67 -6.24
C ILE A 58 -4.41 0.79 -6.45
N GLU A 59 -5.43 1.27 -5.74
CA GLU A 59 -5.99 2.61 -5.94
C GLU A 59 -5.00 3.73 -5.59
N ARG A 60 -4.01 3.47 -4.76
CA ARG A 60 -2.96 4.47 -4.44
C ARG A 60 -1.95 4.70 -5.55
N ARG A 61 -1.88 3.82 -6.56
CA ARG A 61 -0.97 3.97 -7.70
C ARG A 61 -1.57 4.94 -8.73
N THR A 62 -1.76 6.20 -8.32
CA THR A 62 -2.43 7.25 -9.11
C THR A 62 -1.49 8.08 -9.98
N ALA A 63 -0.17 7.89 -9.84
CA ALA A 63 0.82 8.52 -10.70
C ALA A 63 0.54 8.22 -12.19
N VAL A 64 1.07 9.04 -13.09
CA VAL A 64 0.94 8.82 -14.53
C VAL A 64 1.49 7.44 -14.89
N GLY A 65 0.68 6.62 -15.57
CA GLY A 65 1.01 5.23 -15.87
C GLY A 65 0.79 4.23 -14.73
N GLY A 66 0.25 4.68 -13.59
CA GLY A 66 -0.06 3.81 -12.46
C GLY A 66 -1.29 2.91 -12.68
N THR A 67 -1.47 1.96 -11.77
CA THR A 67 -2.48 0.90 -11.86
C THR A 67 -3.81 1.23 -11.17
N ALA A 68 -3.95 2.43 -10.58
CA ALA A 68 -5.23 2.84 -9.99
C ALA A 68 -6.33 2.83 -11.05
N THR A 69 -7.56 2.45 -10.69
CA THR A 69 -8.68 2.37 -11.64
C THR A 69 -8.88 3.68 -12.39
N GLY A 70 -8.75 4.81 -11.70
CA GLY A 70 -8.82 6.14 -12.31
C GLY A 70 -7.70 6.41 -13.32
N ALA A 71 -6.47 5.95 -13.05
CA ALA A 71 -5.34 6.10 -13.95
C ALA A 71 -5.52 5.23 -15.21
N VAL A 72 -5.99 3.99 -15.05
CA VAL A 72 -6.28 3.08 -16.16
C VAL A 72 -7.41 3.63 -17.05
N LYS A 73 -8.49 4.16 -16.46
CA LYS A 73 -9.57 4.81 -17.22
C LYS A 73 -9.07 5.99 -18.07
N LYS A 74 -8.19 6.82 -17.51
CA LYS A 74 -7.54 7.93 -18.23
C LYS A 74 -6.68 7.40 -19.38
N ALA A 75 -5.88 6.36 -19.16
CA ALA A 75 -5.06 5.74 -20.18
C ALA A 75 -5.90 5.18 -21.35
N ILE A 76 -7.03 4.52 -21.05
CA ILE A 76 -7.96 4.00 -22.06
C ILE A 76 -8.55 5.16 -22.89
N SER A 77 -8.97 6.25 -22.26
CA SER A 77 -9.51 7.43 -22.95
C SER A 77 -8.48 8.08 -23.89
N ALA A 78 -7.24 8.23 -23.42
CA ALA A 78 -6.14 8.76 -24.22
C ALA A 78 -5.84 7.84 -25.43
N ALA A 79 -5.80 6.53 -25.22
CA ALA A 79 -5.59 5.55 -26.29
C ALA A 79 -6.71 5.62 -27.35
N LYS A 80 -7.98 5.71 -26.94
CA LYS A 80 -9.12 5.88 -27.86
C LYS A 80 -8.99 7.14 -28.69
N THR A 81 -8.58 8.25 -28.08
CA THR A 81 -8.36 9.52 -28.80
C THR A 81 -7.26 9.38 -29.85
N ARG A 82 -6.14 8.76 -29.48
CA ARG A 82 -5.01 8.50 -30.39
C ARG A 82 -5.36 7.60 -31.57
N LEU A 83 -6.25 6.62 -31.36
CA LEU A 83 -6.73 5.75 -32.44
C LEU A 83 -7.70 6.45 -33.38
N ARG A 84 -8.48 7.42 -32.90
CA ARG A 84 -9.40 8.22 -33.74
C ARG A 84 -8.69 9.30 -34.57
N SER A 85 -7.53 9.75 -34.13
CA SER A 85 -6.70 10.75 -34.83
C SER A 85 -5.71 10.11 -35.83
N ARG A 86 -5.89 8.83 -36.16
CA ARG A 86 -5.15 8.09 -37.17
C ARG A 86 -6.08 7.76 -38.32
#